data_AF-M0P856-F1
#
_entry.id   AF-M0P856-F1
#
_cell.length_a   1.000
_cell.length_b   1.000
_cell.length_c   1.000
_cell.angle_alpha   90.00
_cell.angle_beta   90.00
_cell.angle_gamma   90.00
#
_symmetry.space_group_name_H-M   'P 1'
#
loop_
_entity.id
_entity.type
_entity.pdbx_description
1 polymer ?
#
loop_
_entity_poly.entity_id
_entity_poly.type
_entity_poly.pdbx_seq_one_letter_code
_entity_poly.pdbx_strand_id
1 'polypeptide(L)'
;MTTGYPAAGRSPGPNVAPDGIVRASFAFLAVIAFGVLVAAYPLVSLGVLAAGVALAVLTRSLARHVDREAVGRVSLPGLGAVEYRFTRS
;
A
#
# COMPACT_ATOMS: atom_id res chain seq x y z
N MET A 1 -65.30 -10.80 1.32
CA MET A 1 -64.23 -10.14 0.55
C MET A 1 -63.66 -9.04 1.42
N THR A 2 -62.46 -9.25 1.97
CA THR A 2 -61.72 -8.22 2.72
C THR A 2 -60.23 -8.52 2.62
N THR A 3 -59.62 -7.83 1.65
CA THR A 3 -58.31 -7.15 1.69
C THR A 3 -57.10 -7.86 2.30
N GLY A 4 -56.14 -8.20 1.43
CA GLY A 4 -54.81 -8.62 1.81
C GLY A 4 -53.88 -7.47 2.19
N TYR A 5 -52.88 -7.80 3.01
CA TYR A 5 -51.58 -7.16 3.11
C TYR A 5 -50.56 -8.21 3.59
N PRO A 6 -49.60 -8.68 2.78
CA PRO A 6 -48.42 -9.33 3.32
C PRO A 6 -47.49 -8.24 3.87
N ALA A 7 -47.53 -8.06 5.20
CA ALA A 7 -46.54 -7.27 5.91
C ALA A 7 -45.21 -8.06 5.95
N ALA A 8 -44.34 -7.86 4.96
CA ALA A 8 -42.88 -8.05 5.08
C ALA A 8 -42.17 -7.68 3.76
N GLY A 9 -42.57 -6.56 3.15
CA GLY A 9 -41.82 -5.96 2.05
C GLY A 9 -40.78 -4.98 2.58
N ARG A 10 -39.49 -5.31 2.41
CA ARG A 10 -38.34 -4.39 2.32
C ARG A 10 -37.70 -3.86 3.63
N SER A 11 -36.66 -4.57 4.07
CA SER A 11 -35.27 -4.15 3.85
C SER A 11 -34.34 -5.25 4.37
N PRO A 12 -33.62 -5.99 3.50
CA PRO A 12 -32.40 -6.65 3.93
C PRO A 12 -31.42 -5.51 4.26
N GLY A 13 -31.40 -5.08 5.52
CA GLY A 13 -30.29 -4.29 6.03
C GLY A 13 -28.99 -4.99 5.65
N PRO A 14 -27.92 -4.25 5.31
CA PRO A 14 -26.72 -4.84 4.72
C PRO A 14 -26.27 -5.99 5.60
N ASN A 15 -26.36 -7.21 5.08
CA ASN A 15 -25.82 -8.40 5.70
C ASN A 15 -24.30 -8.27 5.60
N VAL A 16 -23.72 -7.38 6.41
CA VAL A 16 -22.28 -7.28 6.57
C VAL A 16 -21.91 -8.62 7.16
N ALA A 17 -21.22 -9.46 6.37
CA ALA A 17 -20.73 -10.74 6.85
C ALA A 17 -20.08 -10.52 8.23
N PRO A 18 -20.33 -11.38 9.23
CA PRO A 18 -19.82 -11.20 10.60
C PRO A 18 -18.32 -10.87 10.63
N ASP A 19 -17.56 -11.45 9.69
CA ASP A 19 -16.13 -11.24 9.49
C ASP A 19 -15.77 -9.78 9.15
N GLY A 20 -16.63 -9.07 8.43
CA GLY A 20 -16.45 -7.67 8.08
C GLY A 20 -16.58 -6.73 9.28
N ILE A 21 -17.51 -7.03 10.19
CA ILE A 21 -17.71 -6.25 11.43
C ILE A 21 -16.53 -6.48 12.38
N VAL A 22 -16.12 -7.74 12.58
CA VAL A 22 -14.99 -8.08 13.44
C VAL A 22 -13.69 -7.46 12.93
N ARG A 23 -13.42 -7.56 11.62
CA ARG A 23 -12.24 -6.93 11.01
C ARG A 23 -12.27 -5.41 11.12
N ALA A 24 -13.43 -4.78 10.98
CA ALA A 24 -13.57 -3.33 11.17
C ALA A 24 -13.30 -2.91 12.62
N SER A 25 -13.78 -3.67 13.61
CA SER A 25 -13.50 -3.42 15.02
C SER A 25 -12.01 -3.56 15.34
N PHE A 26 -11.32 -4.59 14.82
CA PHE A 26 -9.88 -4.72 15.01
C PHE A 26 -9.10 -3.60 14.33
N ALA A 27 -9.48 -3.20 13.11
CA ALA A 27 -8.86 -2.08 12.43
C ALA A 27 -9.01 -0.78 13.24
N PHE A 28 -10.21 -0.53 13.80
CA PHE A 28 -10.47 0.62 14.66
C PHE A 28 -9.59 0.60 15.93
N LEU A 29 -9.53 -0.54 16.62
CA LEU A 29 -8.67 -0.70 17.79
C LEU A 29 -7.19 -0.52 17.46
N ALA A 30 -6.73 -1.03 16.32
CA ALA A 30 -5.37 -0.84 15.86
C ALA A 30 -5.04 0.64 15.63
N VAL A 31 -5.95 1.42 15.05
CA VAL A 31 -5.77 2.87 14.87
C VAL A 31 -5.64 3.58 16.22
N ILE A 32 -6.51 3.27 17.18
CA ILE A 32 -6.43 3.87 18.51
C ILE A 32 -5.13 3.47 19.21
N ALA A 33 -4.80 2.18 19.24
CA ALA A 33 -3.58 1.68 19.87
C ALA A 33 -2.33 2.32 19.25
N PHE A 34 -2.32 2.48 17.92
CA PHE A 34 -1.25 3.17 17.22
C PHE A 34 -1.12 4.63 17.66
N GLY A 35 -2.24 5.36 17.73
CA GLY A 35 -2.26 6.75 18.22
C GLY A 35 -1.73 6.87 19.66
N VAL A 36 -2.16 5.97 20.55
CA VAL A 36 -1.67 5.91 21.94
C VAL A 36 -0.17 5.63 21.99
N LEU A 37 0.33 4.70 21.17
CA LEU A 37 1.76 4.38 21.09
C LEU A 37 2.58 5.60 20.65
N VAL A 38 2.12 6.33 19.63
CA VAL A 38 2.78 7.54 19.13
C VAL A 38 2.80 8.64 20.20
N ALA A 39 1.70 8.82 20.93
CA ALA A 39 1.63 9.79 22.01
C ALA A 39 2.52 9.41 23.21
N ALA A 40 2.60 8.12 23.53
CA ALA A 40 3.41 7.63 24.65
C ALA A 40 4.92 7.64 24.35
N TYR A 41 5.32 7.42 23.09
CA TYR A 41 6.73 7.29 22.70
C TYR A 41 7.11 8.18 21.50
N PRO A 42 7.00 9.52 21.63
CA PRO A 42 7.14 10.44 20.50
C PRO A 42 8.51 10.37 19.82
N LEU A 43 9.59 10.23 20.59
CA LEU A 43 10.96 10.14 20.05
C LEU A 43 11.21 8.84 19.29
N VAL A 44 10.70 7.72 19.81
CA VAL A 44 10.83 6.41 19.16
C VAL A 44 10.03 6.41 17.86
N SER A 45 8.80 6.92 17.88
CA SER A 45 7.97 7.05 16.68
C SER A 45 8.60 7.92 15.61
N LEU A 46 9.22 9.05 15.98
CA LEU A 46 10.00 9.88 15.05
C LEU A 46 11.19 9.14 14.46
N GLY A 47 11.94 8.39 15.29
CA GLY A 47 13.06 7.58 14.82
C GLY A 47 12.64 6.51 13.82
N VAL A 48 11.57 5.78 14.12
CA VAL A 48 11.01 4.76 13.22
C VAL A 48 10.52 5.38 11.91
N LEU A 49 9.80 6.51 11.98
CA LEU A 49 9.34 7.23 10.79
C LEU A 49 10.52 7.68 9.93
N ALA A 50 11.54 8.29 10.52
CA ALA A 50 12.73 8.76 9.83
C ALA A 50 13.48 7.60 9.16
N ALA A 51 13.66 6.48 9.87
CA ALA A 51 14.28 5.28 9.33
C ALA A 51 13.48 4.70 8.14
N GLY A 52 12.15 4.66 8.25
CA GLY A 52 11.27 4.23 7.17
C GLY A 52 11.37 5.12 5.94
N VAL A 53 11.39 6.44 6.13
CA VAL A 53 11.58 7.41 5.03
C VAL A 53 12.95 7.24 4.38
N ALA A 54 14.02 7.13 5.18
CA ALA A 54 15.37 6.92 4.68
C ALA A 54 15.45 5.64 3.84
N LEU A 55 14.83 4.55 4.30
CA LEU A 55 14.77 3.29 3.57
C LEU A 55 13.98 3.42 2.26
N ALA A 56 12.83 4.10 2.28
CA ALA A 56 12.04 4.33 1.07
C ALA A 56 12.78 5.18 0.02
N VAL A 57 13.54 6.18 0.45
CA VAL A 57 14.40 6.98 -0.44
C VAL A 57 15.54 6.12 -0.99
N LEU A 58 16.17 5.31 -0.14
CA LEU A 58 17.25 4.42 -0.54
C LEU A 58 16.77 3.38 -1.57
N THR A 59 15.65 2.71 -1.32
CA THR A 59 15.08 1.75 -2.27
C THR A 59 14.67 2.41 -3.58
N ARG A 60 14.11 3.63 -3.54
CA ARG A 60 13.80 4.40 -4.74
C ARG A 60 15.06 4.81 -5.51
N SER A 61 16.12 5.17 -4.80
CA SER A 61 17.41 5.51 -5.40
C SER A 61 18.00 4.29 -6.10
N LEU A 62 18.02 3.15 -5.42
CA LEU A 62 18.48 1.87 -5.98
C LEU A 62 17.62 1.45 -7.17
N ALA A 63 16.29 1.55 -7.08
CA ALA A 63 15.40 1.24 -8.19
C ALA A 63 15.69 2.12 -9.41
N ARG A 64 15.91 3.42 -9.22
CA ARG A 64 16.30 4.35 -10.31
C ARG A 64 17.70 4.08 -10.83
N HIS A 65 18.62 3.66 -9.98
CA HIS A 65 19.99 3.36 -10.36
C HIS A 65 20.07 2.05 -11.16
N VAL A 66 19.38 1.02 -10.68
CA VAL A 66 19.21 -0.26 -11.40
C VAL A 66 18.43 -0.04 -12.68
N ASP A 67 17.39 0.78 -12.72
CA ASP A 67 16.70 1.11 -13.97
C ASP A 67 17.64 1.81 -14.97
N ARG A 68 18.53 2.69 -14.49
CA ARG A 68 19.56 3.30 -15.35
C ARG A 68 20.64 2.32 -15.83
N GLU A 69 21.01 1.31 -15.05
CA GLU A 69 22.04 0.33 -15.44
C GLU A 69 21.46 -0.87 -16.20
N ALA A 70 20.25 -1.33 -15.86
CA ALA A 70 19.51 -2.37 -16.56
C ALA A 70 18.99 -1.86 -17.90
N VAL A 71 18.65 -0.57 -18.00
CA VAL A 71 18.54 0.14 -19.27
C VAL A 71 19.94 0.58 -19.69
N GLY A 72 20.79 -0.40 -20.00
CA GLY A 72 21.91 -0.24 -20.93
C GLY A 72 21.46 0.13 -22.36
N ARG A 73 20.32 0.84 -22.54
CA ARG A 73 20.10 1.65 -23.74
C ARG A 73 20.87 2.94 -23.55
N VAL A 74 22.15 2.88 -23.88
CA VAL A 74 22.87 4.06 -24.32
C VAL A 74 22.23 4.46 -25.66
N SER A 75 21.20 5.31 -25.61
CA SER A 75 20.74 5.99 -26.82
C SER A 75 21.78 7.05 -27.16
N LEU A 76 22.80 6.66 -27.93
CA LEU A 76 23.74 7.60 -28.53
C LEU A 76 22.93 8.52 -29.46
N PRO A 77 22.84 9.83 -29.18
CA PRO A 77 22.05 10.73 -30.00
C PRO A 77 22.72 10.82 -31.38
N GLY A 78 22.10 10.17 -32.36
CA GLY A 78 22.56 10.11 -33.75
C GLY A 78 22.93 8.73 -34.31
N LEU A 79 22.94 7.65 -33.52
CA LEU A 79 23.42 6.33 -34.00
C LEU A 79 22.46 5.13 -33.80
N GLY A 80 21.25 5.35 -33.32
CA GLY A 80 20.30 4.26 -33.08
C GLY A 80 20.68 3.40 -31.87
N ALA A 81 19.70 2.68 -31.31
CA ALA A 81 19.88 1.85 -30.11
C ALA A 81 20.76 0.64 -30.44
N VAL A 82 22.01 0.63 -29.98
CA VAL A 82 22.91 -0.52 -30.10
C VAL A 82 22.87 -1.30 -28.79
N GLU A 83 22.29 -2.50 -28.83
CA GLU A 83 22.30 -3.45 -27.72
C GLU A 83 23.72 -4.01 -27.54
N TYR A 84 24.39 -3.66 -26.43
CA TYR A 84 25.65 -4.29 -26.05
C TYR A 84 25.38 -5.55 -25.22
N ARG A 85 25.53 -6.72 -25.85
CA ARG A 85 25.56 -8.01 -25.15
C ARG A 85 26.98 -8.22 -24.62
N PHE A 86 27.17 -8.09 -23.32
CA PHE A 86 28.42 -8.49 -22.67
C PHE A 86 28.63 -10.00 -22.82
N THR A 87 29.40 -10.41 -23.82
CA THR A 87 29.97 -11.75 -23.90
C THR A 87 31.18 -11.79 -22.97
N ARG A 88 30.96 -12.06 -21.68
CA ARG A 88 32.07 -12.41 -20.78
C ARG A 88 32.27 -13.92 -20.87
N SER A 89 33.43 -14.30 -21.42
CA SER A 89 33.97 -15.66 -21.49
C SER A 89 34.32 -16.20 -20.11
#